data_AF-A0A4Y9F664-F1
#
_entry.id   AF-A0A4Y9F664-F1
#
_cell.length_a   1.000
_cell.length_b   1.000
_cell.length_c   1.000
_cell.angle_alpha   90.00
_cell.angle_beta   90.00
_cell.angle_gamma   90.00
#
_symmetry.space_group_name_H-M   'P 1'
#
loop_
_entity.id
_entity.type
_entity.pdbx_description
1 polymer ?
#
loop_
_entity_poly.entity_id
_entity_poly.type
_entity_poly.pdbx_seq_one_letter_code
_entity_poly.pdbx_strand_id
1 'polypeptide(L)'
;MSLVRRFARPLLASSFIISGVDRLRDPESSKHLAKVVNLAATSAPQLSVLRGQEKLVGQALAGSQVAAGALFALGKLPRLSASVLLATGAINSYVEYRATEAVTKEEKTARRNAAVLNGSLLGAIAISAVDTDGNPSLAWRASKLGDQVAKKSHQLASDVQDAASDAQKKVEDLFA
;
A
#
# COMPACT_ATOMS: atom_id res chain seq x y z
N MET A 1 7.20 -5.66 -17.75
CA MET A 1 6.64 -4.31 -17.98
C MET A 1 6.12 -4.19 -19.40
N SER A 2 4.80 -4.14 -19.59
CA SER A 2 4.23 -3.77 -20.89
C SER A 2 4.55 -2.31 -21.23
N LEU A 3 4.62 -1.95 -22.53
CA LEU A 3 4.79 -0.57 -22.98
C LEU A 3 3.76 0.38 -22.34
N VAL A 4 2.51 -0.08 -22.21
CA VAL A 4 1.42 0.67 -21.57
C VAL A 4 1.80 1.10 -20.15
N ARG A 5 2.31 0.19 -19.32
CA ARG A 5 2.66 0.49 -17.92
C ARG A 5 3.83 1.46 -17.79
N ARG A 6 4.74 1.46 -18.77
CA ARG A 6 5.90 2.37 -18.80
C ARG A 6 5.49 3.83 -18.93
N PHE A 7 4.36 4.10 -19.57
CA PHE A 7 3.80 5.46 -19.69
C PHE A 7 2.68 5.71 -18.68
N ALA A 8 1.81 4.73 -18.42
CA ALA A 8 0.67 4.89 -17.54
C ALA A 8 1.08 5.21 -16.09
N ARG A 9 2.12 4.56 -15.54
CA ARG A 9 2.50 4.77 -14.14
C ARG A 9 3.07 6.16 -13.88
N PRO A 10 4.01 6.70 -14.68
CA PRO A 10 4.45 8.09 -14.55
C PRO A 10 3.30 9.09 -14.71
N LEU A 11 2.40 8.88 -15.70
CA LEU A 11 1.27 9.76 -15.92
C LEU A 11 0.29 9.76 -14.75
N LEU A 12 -0.07 8.58 -14.23
CA LEU A 12 -0.92 8.47 -13.05
C LEU A 12 -0.24 9.05 -11.80
N ALA A 13 1.05 8.79 -11.61
CA ALA A 13 1.83 9.31 -10.48
C ALA A 13 1.89 10.84 -10.46
N SER A 14 1.92 11.49 -11.63
CA SER A 14 2.16 12.93 -11.77
C SER A 14 1.23 13.78 -10.92
N SER A 15 -0.08 13.48 -10.94
CA SER A 15 -1.08 14.20 -10.15
C SER A 15 -0.80 14.08 -8.64
N PHE A 16 -0.44 12.89 -8.17
CA PHE A 16 -0.12 12.68 -6.75
C PHE A 16 1.20 13.34 -6.35
N ILE A 17 2.21 13.34 -7.21
CA ILE A 17 3.50 13.98 -6.95
C ILE A 17 3.30 15.48 -6.84
N ILE A 18 2.63 16.10 -7.81
CA ILE A 18 2.38 17.55 -7.82
C ILE A 18 1.58 17.96 -6.58
N SER A 19 0.46 17.28 -6.32
CA SER A 19 -0.36 17.56 -5.12
C SER A 19 0.41 17.37 -3.82
N GLY A 20 1.29 16.37 -3.74
CA GLY A 20 2.14 16.13 -2.57
C GLY A 20 3.19 17.23 -2.39
N VAL A 21 3.83 17.69 -3.48
CA VAL A 21 4.79 18.79 -3.43
C VAL A 21 4.12 20.10 -3.02
N ASP A 22 2.94 20.40 -3.55
CA ASP A 22 2.20 21.62 -3.20
C ASP A 22 1.83 21.63 -1.70
N ARG A 23 1.41 20.48 -1.15
CA ARG A 23 1.14 20.32 0.29
C ARG A 23 2.38 20.39 1.17
N LEU A 24 3.55 19.99 0.67
CA LEU A 24 4.81 20.19 1.39
C LEU A 24 5.24 21.66 1.41
N ARG A 25 4.91 22.41 0.34
CA ARG A 25 5.20 23.84 0.20
C ARG A 25 4.25 24.73 0.98
N ASP A 26 3.01 24.30 1.17
CA ASP A 26 2.01 25.00 1.97
C ASP A 26 1.63 24.20 3.24
N PRO A 27 2.37 24.36 4.35
CA PRO A 27 2.09 23.64 5.58
C PRO A 27 0.74 24.02 6.21
N GLU A 28 0.18 25.18 5.88
CA GLU A 28 -1.08 25.67 6.44
C GLU A 28 -2.28 24.87 5.93
N SER A 29 -2.16 24.20 4.78
CA SER A 29 -3.16 23.26 4.26
C SER A 29 -3.42 22.08 5.21
N SER A 30 -2.50 21.82 6.16
CA SER A 30 -2.62 20.77 7.16
C SER A 30 -3.68 21.07 8.23
N LYS A 31 -4.14 22.32 8.36
CA LYS A 31 -5.21 22.69 9.30
C LYS A 31 -6.51 21.93 9.05
N HIS A 32 -6.80 21.61 7.79
CA HIS A 32 -7.99 20.84 7.42
C HIS A 32 -7.88 19.35 7.80
N LEU A 33 -6.69 18.86 8.17
CA LEU A 33 -6.48 17.48 8.65
C LEU A 33 -6.94 17.28 10.09
N ALA A 34 -7.10 18.35 10.89
CA ALA A 34 -7.51 18.26 12.29
C ALA A 34 -8.78 17.43 12.47
N LYS A 35 -9.76 17.56 11.57
CA LYS A 35 -11.01 16.80 11.64
C LYS A 35 -10.80 15.31 11.37
N VAL A 36 -9.90 14.95 10.46
CA VAL A 36 -9.57 13.56 10.14
C VAL A 36 -8.75 12.94 11.25
N VAL A 37 -7.77 13.67 11.80
CA VAL A 37 -6.95 13.23 12.94
C VAL A 37 -7.82 13.02 14.18
N ASN A 38 -8.77 13.93 14.45
CA ASN A 38 -9.70 13.78 15.56
C ASN A 38 -10.63 12.58 15.38
N LEU A 39 -11.15 12.36 14.17
CA LEU A 39 -11.96 11.18 13.87
C LEU A 39 -11.15 9.88 14.06
N ALA A 40 -9.91 9.85 13.55
CA ALA A 40 -9.01 8.71 13.72
C ALA A 40 -8.66 8.46 15.20
N ALA A 41 -8.39 9.51 15.96
CA ALA A 41 -8.11 9.43 17.40
C ALA A 41 -9.33 9.03 18.24
N THR A 42 -10.55 9.21 17.72
CA THR A 42 -11.80 8.76 18.37
C THR A 42 -12.00 7.27 18.14
N SER A 43 -11.72 6.79 16.92
CA SER A 43 -11.84 5.37 16.57
C SER A 43 -10.69 4.51 17.07
N ALA A 44 -9.49 5.09 17.24
CA ALA A 44 -8.29 4.39 17.68
C ALA A 44 -7.58 5.25 18.76
N PRO A 45 -7.71 4.89 20.05
CA PRO A 45 -7.13 5.67 21.15
C PRO A 45 -5.61 5.86 21.04
N GLN A 46 -4.89 4.90 20.45
CA GLN A 46 -3.45 5.03 20.19
C GLN A 46 -3.07 6.20 19.26
N LEU A 47 -4.01 6.70 18.44
CA LEU A 47 -3.78 7.83 17.53
C LEU A 47 -4.03 9.19 18.21
N SER A 48 -4.43 9.23 19.48
CA SER A 48 -4.63 10.47 20.24
C SER A 48 -3.37 11.32 20.39
N VAL A 49 -2.19 10.70 20.34
CA VAL A 49 -0.87 11.37 20.36
C VAL A 49 -0.68 12.28 19.14
N LEU A 50 -1.41 12.04 18.05
CA LEU A 50 -1.32 12.83 16.81
C LEU A 50 -2.14 14.13 16.88
N ARG A 51 -2.98 14.34 17.90
CA ARG A 51 -3.72 15.60 18.08
C ARG A 51 -2.75 16.75 18.38
N GLY A 52 -2.91 17.89 17.73
CA GLY A 52 -1.98 19.02 17.85
C GLY A 52 -0.68 18.84 17.05
N GLN A 53 -0.51 17.72 16.34
CA GLN A 53 0.61 17.45 15.45
C GLN A 53 0.18 17.44 13.97
N GLU A 54 -0.88 18.16 13.62
CA GLU A 54 -1.49 18.15 12.29
C GLU A 54 -0.48 18.51 11.19
N LYS A 55 0.43 19.44 11.49
CA LYS A 55 1.52 19.83 10.58
C LYS A 55 2.49 18.66 10.31
N LEU A 56 2.87 17.90 11.34
CA LEU A 56 3.75 16.74 11.18
C LEU A 56 3.04 15.62 10.41
N VAL A 57 1.77 15.37 10.71
CA VAL A 57 0.94 14.39 9.99
C VAL A 57 0.79 14.79 8.53
N GLY A 58 0.51 16.06 8.24
CA GLY A 58 0.41 16.59 6.89
C GLY A 58 1.70 16.44 6.10
N GLN A 59 2.84 16.77 6.71
CA GLN A 59 4.16 16.58 6.10
C GLN A 59 4.50 15.12 5.86
N ALA A 60 4.18 14.22 6.80
CA ALA A 60 4.38 12.79 6.62
C ALA A 60 3.50 12.20 5.50
N LEU A 61 2.22 12.61 5.44
CA LEU A 61 1.31 12.22 4.36
C LEU A 61 1.80 12.74 3.00
N ALA A 62 2.19 14.02 2.93
CA ALA A 62 2.64 14.61 1.68
C ALA A 62 4.00 14.02 1.23
N GLY A 63 4.95 13.83 2.15
CA GLY A 63 6.23 13.19 1.89
C GLY A 63 6.09 11.73 1.43
N SER A 64 5.23 10.96 2.11
CA SER A 64 4.94 9.57 1.70
C SER A 64 4.25 9.51 0.34
N GLN A 65 3.34 10.44 0.03
CA GLN A 65 2.69 10.53 -1.27
C GLN A 65 3.69 10.83 -2.40
N VAL A 66 4.63 11.77 -2.18
CA VAL A 66 5.68 12.08 -3.17
C VAL A 66 6.62 10.88 -3.37
N ALA A 67 7.10 10.27 -2.28
CA ALA A 67 7.98 9.12 -2.34
C ALA A 67 7.32 7.92 -3.02
N ALA A 68 6.07 7.61 -2.66
CA ALA A 68 5.29 6.56 -3.29
C ALA A 68 5.01 6.87 -4.77
N GLY A 69 4.71 8.13 -5.11
CA GLY A 69 4.54 8.59 -6.48
C GLY A 69 5.79 8.35 -7.33
N ALA A 70 6.96 8.72 -6.82
CA ALA A 70 8.23 8.51 -7.49
C ALA A 70 8.55 7.02 -7.67
N LEU A 71 8.38 6.20 -6.62
CA LEU A 71 8.58 4.75 -6.70
C LEU A 71 7.61 4.09 -7.69
N PHE A 72 6.34 4.51 -7.67
CA PHE A 72 5.32 4.03 -8.61
C PHE A 72 5.67 4.37 -10.05
N ALA A 73 6.08 5.61 -10.32
CA ALA A 73 6.51 6.07 -11.64
C ALA A 73 7.74 5.29 -12.15
N LEU A 74 8.72 5.04 -11.27
CA LEU A 74 9.91 4.23 -11.57
C LEU A 74 9.61 2.73 -11.66
N GLY A 75 8.39 2.29 -11.32
CA GLY A 75 7.99 0.89 -11.31
C GLY A 75 8.62 0.07 -10.18
N LYS A 76 9.15 0.71 -9.14
CA LYS A 76 9.69 0.04 -7.94
C LYS A 76 8.60 -0.18 -6.92
N LEU A 77 8.46 -1.43 -6.43
CA LEU A 77 7.40 -1.84 -5.49
C LEU A 77 6.02 -1.26 -5.87
N PRO A 78 5.55 -1.44 -7.13
CA PRO A 78 4.46 -0.64 -7.68
C PRO A 78 3.14 -0.86 -6.94
N ARG A 79 2.90 -2.06 -6.42
CA ARG A 79 1.69 -2.39 -5.67
C ARG A 79 1.65 -1.68 -4.31
N LEU A 80 2.76 -1.73 -3.58
CA LEU A 80 2.88 -1.05 -2.29
C LEU A 80 2.80 0.46 -2.47
N SER A 81 3.49 0.99 -3.47
CA SER A 81 3.42 2.41 -3.82
C SER A 81 2.00 2.83 -4.18
N ALA A 82 1.29 2.04 -5.00
CA ALA A 82 -0.11 2.28 -5.34
C ALA A 82 -1.03 2.21 -4.11
N SER A 83 -0.83 1.27 -3.18
CA SER A 83 -1.60 1.23 -1.93
C SER A 83 -1.38 2.47 -1.07
N VAL A 84 -0.14 2.95 -0.97
CA VAL A 84 0.18 4.19 -0.24
C VAL A 84 -0.46 5.40 -0.93
N LEU A 85 -0.37 5.49 -2.25
CA LEU A 85 -1.02 6.55 -3.05
C LEU A 85 -2.55 6.51 -2.91
N LEU A 86 -3.15 5.32 -2.86
CA LEU A 86 -4.59 5.15 -2.66
C LEU A 86 -5.01 5.68 -1.28
N ALA A 87 -4.27 5.30 -0.23
CA ALA A 87 -4.58 5.73 1.14
C ALA A 87 -4.40 7.24 1.32
N THR A 88 -3.23 7.77 0.94
CA THR A 88 -2.91 9.20 1.03
C THR A 88 -3.84 10.04 0.14
N GLY A 89 -4.06 9.61 -1.09
CA GLY A 89 -4.96 10.27 -2.04
C GLY A 89 -6.43 10.27 -1.60
N ALA A 90 -6.92 9.20 -0.99
CA ALA A 90 -8.29 9.14 -0.48
C ALA A 90 -8.52 10.12 0.67
N ILE A 91 -7.57 10.17 1.64
CA ILE A 91 -7.60 11.16 2.72
C ILE A 91 -7.59 12.58 2.14
N ASN A 92 -6.69 12.82 1.19
CA ASN A 92 -6.49 14.13 0.59
C ASN A 92 -7.70 14.61 -0.21
N SER A 93 -8.30 13.73 -1.01
CA SER A 93 -9.53 14.00 -1.78
C SER A 93 -10.71 14.28 -0.86
N TYR A 94 -10.85 13.53 0.23
CA TYR A 94 -11.90 13.76 1.22
C TYR A 94 -11.75 15.12 1.91
N VAL A 95 -10.53 15.45 2.36
CA VAL A 95 -10.23 16.71 3.02
C VAL A 95 -10.52 17.89 2.09
N GLU A 96 -10.05 17.79 0.84
CA GLU A 96 -10.27 18.83 -0.17
C GLU A 96 -11.77 19.01 -0.49
N TYR A 97 -12.50 17.93 -0.70
CA TYR A 97 -13.95 18.00 -0.92
C TYR A 97 -14.71 18.67 0.25
N ARG A 98 -14.25 18.44 1.48
CA ARG A 98 -14.86 19.01 2.69
C ARG A 98 -14.44 20.45 2.96
N ALA A 99 -13.22 20.83 2.58
CA ALA A 99 -12.70 22.18 2.76
C ALA A 99 -13.23 23.16 1.70
N THR A 100 -13.52 22.67 0.48
CA THR A 100 -14.06 23.51 -0.59
C THR A 100 -15.53 23.85 -0.36
N GLU A 101 -15.75 25.11 0.04
CA GLU A 101 -17.07 25.74 0.03
C GLU A 101 -17.52 26.04 -1.40
N ALA A 102 -18.82 25.89 -1.67
CA ALA A 102 -19.39 26.11 -2.99
C ALA A 102 -20.77 26.76 -2.84
N VAL A 103 -20.82 28.07 -3.13
CA VAL A 103 -22.00 28.91 -2.92
C VAL A 103 -22.80 29.00 -4.22
N THR A 104 -22.11 29.28 -5.33
CA THR A 104 -22.73 29.42 -6.66
C THR A 104 -23.00 28.07 -7.32
N LYS A 105 -23.84 28.06 -8.37
CA LYS A 105 -24.15 26.84 -9.12
C LYS A 105 -22.91 26.32 -9.87
N GLU A 106 -22.10 27.25 -10.35
CA GLU A 106 -20.84 27.02 -11.07
C GLU A 106 -19.81 26.37 -10.13
N GLU A 107 -19.61 26.93 -8.93
CA GLU A 107 -18.71 26.36 -7.91
C GLU A 107 -19.14 24.96 -7.48
N LYS A 108 -20.45 24.73 -7.30
CA LYS A 108 -20.97 23.39 -6.94
C LYS A 108 -20.69 22.37 -8.04
N THR A 109 -20.82 22.79 -9.30
CA THR A 109 -20.52 21.95 -10.46
C THR A 109 -19.02 21.66 -10.55
N ALA A 110 -18.16 22.67 -10.37
CA ALA A 110 -16.71 22.51 -10.35
C ALA A 110 -16.26 21.57 -9.24
N ARG A 111 -16.76 21.74 -8.01
CA ARG A 111 -16.47 20.86 -6.87
C ARG A 111 -16.88 19.41 -7.14
N ARG A 112 -18.05 19.19 -7.74
CA ARG A 112 -18.52 17.85 -8.13
C ARG A 112 -17.58 17.23 -9.17
N ASN A 113 -17.21 17.99 -10.20
CA ASN A 113 -16.35 17.51 -11.27
C ASN A 113 -14.95 17.16 -10.74
N ALA A 114 -14.38 17.98 -9.85
CA ALA A 114 -13.12 17.69 -9.18
C ALA A 114 -13.21 16.42 -8.32
N ALA A 115 -14.30 16.24 -7.56
CA ALA A 115 -14.53 15.04 -6.77
C ALA A 115 -14.62 13.77 -7.65
N VAL A 116 -15.32 13.87 -8.78
CA VAL A 116 -15.42 12.76 -9.75
C VAL A 116 -14.04 12.44 -10.34
N LEU A 117 -13.28 13.44 -10.77
CA LEU A 117 -11.94 13.26 -11.32
C LEU A 117 -10.99 12.60 -10.32
N ASN A 118 -10.98 13.11 -9.08
CA ASN A 118 -10.17 12.53 -8.00
C ASN A 118 -10.61 11.09 -7.70
N GLY A 119 -11.93 10.81 -7.70
CA GLY A 119 -12.47 9.45 -7.57
C GLY A 119 -12.02 8.52 -8.70
N SER A 120 -12.01 9.00 -9.95
CA SER A 120 -11.53 8.24 -11.11
C SER A 120 -10.03 7.93 -11.00
N LEU A 121 -9.21 8.89 -10.55
CA LEU A 121 -7.78 8.67 -10.30
C LEU A 121 -7.54 7.63 -9.20
N LEU A 122 -8.30 7.70 -8.11
CA LEU A 122 -8.22 6.70 -7.04
C LEU A 122 -8.63 5.31 -7.54
N GLY A 123 -9.68 5.21 -8.37
CA GLY A 123 -10.07 3.96 -9.02
C GLY A 123 -8.95 3.36 -9.89
N ALA A 124 -8.27 4.19 -10.68
CA ALA A 124 -7.15 3.75 -11.50
C ALA A 124 -5.94 3.26 -10.65
N ILE A 125 -5.64 3.95 -9.55
CA ILE A 125 -4.61 3.52 -8.60
C ILE A 125 -5.01 2.24 -7.86
N ALA A 126 -6.29 2.07 -7.51
CA ALA A 126 -6.78 0.87 -6.84
C ALA A 126 -6.55 -0.39 -7.70
N ILE A 127 -6.84 -0.31 -9.01
CA ILE A 127 -6.52 -1.39 -9.96
C ILE A 127 -5.01 -1.66 -9.98
N SER A 128 -4.19 -0.61 -9.95
CA SER A 128 -2.73 -0.73 -9.93
C SER A 128 -2.17 -1.37 -8.66
N ALA A 129 -2.87 -1.27 -7.53
CA ALA A 129 -2.48 -1.90 -6.26
C ALA A 129 -2.64 -3.43 -6.30
N VAL A 130 -3.64 -3.92 -7.06
CA VAL A 130 -3.91 -5.36 -7.21
C VAL A 130 -3.28 -5.97 -8.48
N ASP A 131 -2.79 -5.16 -9.42
CA ASP A 131 -2.12 -5.62 -10.65
C ASP A 131 -0.82 -6.36 -10.34
N THR A 132 -0.76 -7.65 -10.71
CA THR A 132 0.42 -8.50 -10.51
C THR A 132 1.41 -8.47 -11.67
N ASP A 133 1.11 -7.76 -12.77
CA ASP A 133 1.95 -7.69 -13.98
C ASP A 133 2.40 -9.08 -14.49
N GLY A 134 1.52 -10.08 -14.39
CA GLY A 134 1.82 -11.46 -14.78
C GLY A 134 2.74 -12.22 -13.80
N ASN A 135 3.19 -11.59 -12.72
CA ASN A 135 3.96 -12.26 -11.68
C ASN A 135 3.03 -13.02 -10.72
N PRO A 136 3.48 -14.16 -10.15
CA PRO A 136 2.72 -14.83 -9.10
C PRO A 136 2.56 -13.91 -7.88
N SER A 137 1.36 -13.93 -7.29
CA SER A 137 1.05 -13.12 -6.11
C SER A 137 1.90 -13.53 -4.89
N LEU A 138 2.04 -12.62 -3.91
CA LEU A 138 2.72 -12.94 -2.65
C LEU A 138 2.05 -14.11 -1.92
N ALA A 139 0.72 -14.19 -1.96
CA ALA A 139 -0.03 -15.32 -1.41
C ALA A 139 0.32 -16.64 -2.11
N TRP A 140 0.43 -16.63 -3.45
CA TRP A 140 0.87 -17.80 -4.21
C TRP A 140 2.30 -18.20 -3.85
N ARG A 141 3.21 -17.24 -3.73
CA ARG A 141 4.61 -17.49 -3.34
C ARG A 141 4.71 -18.04 -1.91
N ALA A 142 3.92 -17.50 -0.98
CA ALA A 142 3.86 -17.97 0.40
C ALA A 142 3.29 -19.40 0.48
N SER A 143 2.22 -19.69 -0.27
CA SER A 143 1.68 -21.05 -0.39
C SER A 143 2.72 -22.01 -0.96
N LYS A 144 3.44 -21.63 -2.03
CA LYS A 144 4.50 -22.48 -2.60
C LYS A 144 5.67 -22.71 -1.66
N LEU A 145 6.04 -21.71 -0.86
CA LEU A 145 7.06 -21.88 0.19
C LEU A 145 6.56 -22.86 1.25
N GLY A 146 5.30 -22.76 1.68
CA GLY A 146 4.65 -23.71 2.58
C GLY A 146 4.67 -25.14 2.04
N ASP A 147 4.26 -25.34 0.77
CA ASP A 147 4.31 -26.64 0.10
C ASP A 147 5.74 -27.23 0.08
N GLN A 148 6.74 -26.39 -0.21
CA GLN A 148 8.14 -26.81 -0.26
C GLN A 148 8.68 -27.19 1.13
N VAL A 149 8.33 -26.42 2.16
CA VAL A 149 8.71 -26.70 3.55
C VAL A 149 8.07 -28.00 4.02
N ALA A 150 6.78 -28.22 3.74
CA ALA A 150 6.08 -29.46 4.09
C ALA A 150 6.74 -30.68 3.42
N LYS A 151 7.03 -30.62 2.12
CA LYS A 151 7.69 -31.71 1.39
C LYS A 151 9.08 -32.04 1.95
N LYS A 152 9.91 -31.02 2.21
CA LYS A 152 11.25 -31.22 2.80
C LYS A 152 11.17 -31.79 4.21
N SER A 153 10.18 -31.37 5.00
CA SER A 153 9.97 -31.90 6.36
C SER A 153 9.55 -33.36 6.33
N HIS A 154 8.67 -33.75 5.39
CA HIS A 154 8.29 -35.14 5.19
C HIS A 154 9.47 -36.02 4.74
N GLN A 155 10.29 -35.54 3.80
CA GLN A 155 11.49 -36.24 3.36
C GLN A 155 12.51 -36.41 4.49
N LEU A 156 12.75 -35.35 5.26
CA LEU A 156 13.64 -35.44 6.42
C LEU A 156 13.14 -36.44 7.46
N ALA A 157 11.82 -36.49 7.70
CA ALA A 157 11.24 -37.46 8.62
C ALA A 157 11.39 -38.91 8.12
N SER A 158 11.20 -39.16 6.82
CA SER A 158 11.43 -40.49 6.24
C SER A 158 12.91 -40.89 6.30
N ASP A 159 13.82 -39.98 5.96
CA ASP A 159 15.27 -40.27 5.96
C ASP A 159 15.76 -40.61 7.38
N VAL A 160 15.24 -39.93 8.41
CA VAL A 160 15.53 -40.23 9.82
C VAL A 160 14.95 -41.58 10.23
N GLN A 161 13.74 -41.91 9.79
CA GLN A 161 13.11 -43.21 10.09
C GLN A 161 13.88 -44.37 9.44
N ASP A 162 14.32 -44.20 8.20
CA ASP A 162 15.09 -45.20 7.47
C ASP A 162 16.46 -45.40 8.12
N ALA A 163 17.17 -44.30 8.45
CA ALA A 163 18.45 -44.36 9.15
C ALA A 163 18.35 -45.02 10.54
N ALA A 164 17.27 -44.75 11.29
CA ALA A 164 17.03 -45.38 12.59
C ALA A 164 16.75 -46.89 12.44
N SER A 165 15.98 -47.29 11.42
CA SER A 165 15.65 -48.69 11.14
C SER A 165 16.89 -49.48 10.73
N ASP A 166 17.76 -48.90 9.91
CA ASP A 166 19.03 -49.51 9.50
C ASP A 166 20.02 -49.64 10.67
N ALA A 167 20.06 -48.65 11.56
CA ALA A 167 20.86 -48.73 12.77
C ALA A 167 20.37 -49.84 13.71
N GLN A 168 19.05 -49.98 13.87
CA GLN A 168 18.45 -51.04 14.68
C GLN A 168 18.79 -52.44 14.14
N LYS A 169 18.67 -52.65 12.83
CA LYS A 169 19.04 -53.93 12.20
C LYS A 169 20.51 -54.27 12.40
N LYS A 170 21.42 -53.31 12.23
CA LYS A 170 22.86 -53.53 12.46
C LYS A 170 23.17 -53.91 13.91
N VAL A 171 22.45 -53.32 14.86
CA VAL A 171 22.58 -53.69 16.27
C VAL A 171 22.10 -55.13 16.48
N GLU A 172 20.94 -55.49 15.92
CA GLU A 172 20.39 -56.85 16.03
C GLU A 172 21.34 -57.91 15.44
N ASP A 173 21.92 -57.64 14.25
CA ASP A 173 22.90 -58.52 13.59
C ASP A 173 24.21 -58.69 14.39
N LEU A 174 24.59 -57.72 15.22
CA LEU A 174 25.80 -57.81 16.07
C LEU A 174 25.60 -58.67 17.33
N PHE A 175 24.34 -58.89 17.73
CA PHE A 175 23.98 -59.62 18.95
C PHE A 175 23.32 -60.98 18.70
N ALA A 176 23.20 -61.39 17.43
CA ALA A 176 22.74 -62.72 17.00
C ALA A 176 23.91 -63.67 16.74
#